data_AF-A0AA86NRR3-F1
#
_entry.id   AF-A0AA86NRR3-F1
#
_cell.length_a   1.000
_cell.length_b   1.000
_cell.length_c   1.000
_cell.angle_alpha   90.00
_cell.angle_beta   90.00
_cell.angle_gamma   90.00
#
_symmetry.space_group_name_H-M   'P 1'
#
loop_
_entity.id
_entity.type
_entity.pdbx_description
1 polymer ?
#
loop_
_entity_poly.entity_id
_entity_poly.type
_entity_poly.pdbx_seq_one_letter_code
_entity_poly.pdbx_strand_id
1 'polypeptide(L)'
;MDLTKIVQQLYNELCGSDQQQSSYNIQAQQILEKQTVQDNQQFKTKTKSFRWTEELHRRFCIVCTALHWKQCTPKYIHKFLPSVEIEVIGSHLQKTRIGIVNDGPVPSIESIPVQYQSEKVFIDIINHWTKFKSRMSDRDIKNILDQ
;
A
#
# COMPACT_ATOMS: atom_id res chain seq x y z
N MET A 1 -44.74 -14.73 61.11
CA MET A 1 -44.34 -13.63 60.23
C MET A 1 -43.17 -14.16 59.39
N ASP A 2 -43.37 -14.33 58.09
CA ASP A 2 -42.50 -15.15 57.25
C ASP A 2 -41.43 -14.29 56.56
N LEU A 3 -40.19 -14.43 57.01
CA LEU A 3 -39.03 -13.62 56.58
C LEU A 3 -38.72 -13.79 55.09
N THR A 4 -39.11 -14.93 54.48
CA THR A 4 -38.85 -15.19 53.06
C THR A 4 -39.62 -14.22 52.15
N LYS A 5 -40.85 -13.82 52.54
CA LYS A 5 -41.64 -12.86 51.77
C LYS A 5 -41.05 -11.46 51.78
N ILE A 6 -40.43 -11.05 52.89
CA ILE A 6 -39.79 -9.73 53.01
C ILE A 6 -38.51 -9.66 52.17
N VAL A 7 -37.70 -10.73 52.17
CA VAL A 7 -36.49 -10.81 51.33
C VAL A 7 -36.84 -10.82 49.84
N GLN A 8 -37.90 -11.53 49.44
CA GLN A 8 -38.36 -11.55 48.05
C GLN A 8 -38.83 -10.17 47.57
N GLN A 9 -39.48 -9.41 48.45
CA GLN A 9 -40.01 -8.08 48.13
C GLN A 9 -38.87 -7.05 47.99
N LEU A 10 -37.86 -7.10 48.86
CA LEU A 10 -36.66 -6.25 48.75
C LEU A 10 -35.81 -6.57 47.51
N TYR A 11 -35.73 -7.85 47.11
CA TYR A 11 -35.00 -8.24 45.90
C TYR A 11 -35.65 -7.68 44.63
N ASN A 12 -36.98 -7.66 44.57
CA ASN A 12 -37.71 -7.10 43.43
C ASN A 12 -37.61 -5.57 43.37
N GLU A 13 -37.49 -4.88 44.50
CA GLU A 13 -37.28 -3.42 44.53
C GLU A 13 -35.85 -3.01 44.16
N LEU A 14 -34.84 -3.84 44.43
CA LEU A 14 -33.44 -3.54 44.10
C LEU A 14 -33.03 -3.94 42.67
N CYS A 15 -33.68 -4.91 42.04
CA CYS A 15 -33.34 -5.40 40.69
C CYS A 15 -34.36 -5.02 39.59
N GLY A 16 -35.39 -4.24 39.91
CA GLY A 16 -36.44 -3.86 38.97
C GLY A 16 -36.15 -2.60 38.15
N SER A 17 -35.14 -2.61 37.28
CA SER A 17 -35.02 -1.58 36.23
C SER A 17 -34.14 -2.02 35.06
N ASP A 18 -34.66 -2.87 34.16
CA ASP A 18 -34.05 -3.09 32.84
C ASP A 18 -35.09 -3.54 31.79
N GLN A 19 -36.12 -2.72 31.58
CA GLN A 19 -37.06 -2.88 30.45
C GLN A 19 -36.94 -1.77 29.38
N GLN A 20 -35.75 -1.23 29.16
CA GLN A 20 -35.49 -0.28 28.06
C GLN A 20 -34.36 -0.68 27.09
N GLN A 21 -33.77 -1.87 27.19
CA GLN A 21 -32.69 -2.30 26.29
C GLN A 21 -33.14 -3.12 25.05
N SER A 22 -34.42 -3.47 24.92
CA SER A 22 -34.86 -4.42 23.87
C SER A 22 -35.00 -3.81 22.46
N SER A 23 -35.11 -2.49 22.33
CA SER A 23 -35.38 -1.85 21.03
C SER A 23 -34.13 -1.55 20.19
N TYR A 24 -32.94 -1.46 20.79
CA TYR A 24 -31.71 -1.12 20.06
C TYR A 24 -31.00 -2.32 19.42
N ASN A 25 -31.28 -3.55 19.88
CA ASN A 25 -30.61 -4.75 19.36
C ASN A 25 -31.22 -5.26 18.03
N ILE A 26 -32.50 -5.02 17.77
CA ILE A 26 -33.17 -5.52 16.56
C ILE A 26 -32.73 -4.73 15.31
N GLN A 27 -32.39 -3.45 15.46
CA GLN A 27 -31.95 -2.61 14.33
C GLN A 27 -30.49 -2.88 13.91
N ALA A 28 -29.63 -3.30 14.84
CA ALA A 28 -28.23 -3.62 14.56
C ALA A 28 -28.06 -4.92 13.75
N GLN A 29 -28.90 -5.94 14.00
CA GLN A 29 -28.83 -7.21 13.26
C GLN A 29 -29.33 -7.09 11.81
N GLN A 30 -30.34 -6.25 11.54
CA GLN A 30 -30.85 -6.03 10.18
C GLN A 30 -29.88 -5.23 9.28
N ILE A 31 -28.98 -4.43 9.87
CA ILE A 31 -27.92 -3.72 9.14
C ILE A 31 -26.79 -4.69 8.75
N LEU A 32 -26.49 -5.69 9.59
CA LEU A 32 -25.43 -6.67 9.34
C LEU A 32 -25.80 -7.67 8.23
N GLU A 33 -27.06 -8.09 8.15
CA GLU A 33 -27.54 -9.00 7.09
C GLU A 33 -27.69 -8.33 5.72
N LYS A 34 -27.91 -7.01 5.66
CA LYS A 34 -27.90 -6.28 4.38
C LYS A 34 -26.50 -6.06 3.81
N GLN A 35 -25.46 -6.10 4.63
CA GLN A 35 -24.06 -6.00 4.14
C GLN A 35 -23.53 -7.32 3.57
N THR A 36 -23.98 -8.47 4.06
CA THR A 36 -23.47 -9.78 3.60
C THR A 36 -24.02 -10.24 2.24
N VAL A 37 -25.11 -9.66 1.73
CA VAL A 37 -25.68 -10.04 0.42
C VAL A 37 -25.07 -9.26 -0.75
N GLN A 38 -24.44 -8.10 -0.51
CA GLN A 38 -23.75 -7.36 -1.58
C GLN A 38 -22.35 -7.89 -1.90
N ASP A 39 -21.72 -8.67 -1.02
CA ASP A 39 -20.36 -9.17 -1.24
C ASP A 39 -20.26 -10.38 -2.20
N ASN A 40 -21.39 -11.01 -2.57
CA ASN A 40 -21.39 -12.25 -3.37
C ASN A 40 -21.73 -12.10 -4.86
N GLN A 41 -21.95 -10.88 -5.38
CA GLN A 41 -22.29 -10.67 -6.79
C GLN A 41 -21.27 -9.89 -7.62
N GLN A 42 -20.08 -9.63 -7.08
CA GLN A 42 -18.93 -9.24 -7.89
C GLN A 42 -18.03 -10.45 -8.16
N PHE A 43 -18.53 -11.37 -8.98
CA PHE A 43 -17.64 -12.17 -9.84
C PHE A 43 -16.97 -11.19 -10.82
N LYS A 44 -15.96 -10.48 -10.29
CA LYS A 44 -15.04 -9.65 -11.03
C LYS A 44 -14.53 -10.50 -12.18
N THR A 45 -14.90 -10.10 -13.40
CA THR A 45 -14.15 -10.44 -14.60
C THR A 45 -12.68 -10.46 -14.23
N LYS A 46 -12.02 -11.63 -14.36
CA LYS A 46 -10.58 -11.77 -14.07
C LYS A 46 -9.82 -10.82 -14.98
N THR A 47 -9.67 -9.57 -14.55
CA THR A 47 -8.80 -8.59 -15.17
C THR A 47 -7.42 -9.22 -15.13
N LYS A 48 -6.82 -9.39 -16.31
CA LYS A 48 -5.49 -9.99 -16.44
C LYS A 48 -4.58 -9.30 -15.43
N SER A 49 -4.03 -10.08 -14.49
CA SER A 49 -3.11 -9.56 -13.49
C SER A 49 -1.94 -8.89 -14.20
N PHE A 50 -1.63 -7.65 -13.81
CA PHE A 50 -0.48 -6.95 -14.36
C PHE A 50 0.80 -7.70 -14.02
N ARG A 51 1.68 -7.86 -15.01
CA ARG A 51 2.98 -8.52 -14.85
C ARG A 51 4.09 -7.54 -15.21
N TRP A 52 5.00 -7.31 -14.27
CA TRP A 52 6.26 -6.62 -14.54
C TRP A 52 7.12 -7.48 -15.45
N THR A 53 7.31 -7.03 -16.69
CA THR A 53 8.35 -7.59 -17.57
C THR A 53 9.72 -7.13 -17.10
N GLU A 54 10.76 -7.85 -17.47
CA GLU A 54 12.13 -7.50 -17.12
C GLU A 54 12.51 -6.10 -17.63
N GLU A 55 12.16 -5.78 -18.88
CA GLU A 55 12.42 -4.46 -19.46
C GLU A 55 11.67 -3.34 -18.73
N LEU A 56 10.41 -3.57 -18.37
CA LEU A 56 9.63 -2.57 -17.65
C LEU A 56 10.14 -2.36 -16.22
N HIS A 57 10.57 -3.45 -15.57
CA HIS A 57 11.22 -3.42 -14.27
C HIS A 57 12.55 -2.67 -14.33
N ARG A 58 13.36 -2.93 -15.35
CA ARG A 58 14.62 -2.23 -15.61
C ARG A 58 14.40 -0.72 -15.78
N ARG A 59 13.45 -0.31 -16.64
CA ARG A 59 13.06 1.10 -16.81
C ARG A 59 12.56 1.74 -15.51
N PHE A 60 11.78 1.01 -14.72
CA PHE A 60 11.34 1.45 -13.40
C PHE A 60 12.52 1.71 -12.46
N CYS A 61 13.51 0.80 -12.42
CA CYS A 61 14.70 0.96 -11.61
C CYS A 61 15.56 2.16 -12.07
N ILE A 62 15.73 2.36 -13.38
CA ILE A 62 16.44 3.54 -13.94
C ILE A 62 15.82 4.83 -13.39
N VAL A 63 14.49 4.97 -13.50
CA VAL A 63 13.77 6.16 -13.04
C VAL A 63 13.93 6.34 -11.53
N CYS A 64 13.79 5.27 -10.74
CA CYS A 64 13.90 5.35 -9.30
C CYS A 64 15.30 5.74 -8.82
N THR A 65 16.36 5.19 -9.44
CA THR A 65 17.75 5.53 -9.12
C THR A 65 18.06 6.96 -9.54
N ALA A 66 17.61 7.41 -10.72
CA ALA A 66 17.82 8.77 -11.19
C ALA A 66 17.10 9.85 -10.35
N LEU A 67 15.97 9.49 -9.75
CA LEU A 67 15.18 10.37 -8.87
C LEU A 67 15.53 10.24 -7.38
N HIS A 68 16.35 9.26 -6.99
CA HIS A 68 16.57 8.81 -5.62
C HIS A 68 15.38 8.04 -5.02
N TRP A 69 15.63 6.81 -4.53
CA TRP A 69 14.61 5.89 -3.99
C TRP A 69 13.71 6.50 -2.90
N LYS A 70 14.26 7.36 -2.03
CA LYS A 70 13.49 8.05 -0.99
C LYS A 70 12.57 9.16 -1.51
N GLN A 71 12.95 9.82 -2.61
CA GLN A 71 12.24 10.99 -3.13
C GLN A 71 11.28 10.62 -4.27
N CYS A 72 11.41 9.43 -4.85
CA CYS A 72 10.51 9.00 -5.92
C CYS A 72 9.06 8.85 -5.43
N THR A 73 8.11 9.31 -6.24
CA THR A 73 6.68 9.14 -5.97
C THR A 73 6.03 8.44 -7.15
N PRO A 74 4.94 7.68 -6.95
CA PRO A 74 4.27 6.98 -8.05
C PRO A 74 3.86 7.92 -9.19
N LYS A 75 3.34 9.12 -8.84
CA LYS A 75 2.98 10.16 -9.81
C LYS A 75 4.16 10.61 -10.67
N TYR A 76 5.35 10.70 -10.09
CA TYR A 76 6.54 11.13 -10.82
C TYR A 76 7.08 10.03 -11.72
N ILE A 77 7.08 8.77 -11.26
CA ILE A 77 7.49 7.61 -12.05
C ILE A 77 6.54 7.42 -13.24
N HIS A 78 5.24 7.59 -13.03
CA HIS A 78 4.21 7.49 -14.07
C HIS A 78 4.45 8.46 -15.25
N LYS A 79 5.10 9.60 -15.03
CA LYS A 79 5.47 10.53 -16.12
C LYS A 79 6.41 9.90 -17.14
N PHE A 80 7.21 8.91 -16.72
CA PHE A 80 8.18 8.20 -17.56
C PHE A 80 7.66 6.83 -18.02
N LEU A 81 6.72 6.24 -17.27
CA LEU A 81 6.11 4.94 -17.56
C LEU A 81 4.58 5.05 -17.68
N PRO A 82 4.05 5.80 -18.68
CA PRO A 82 2.61 6.07 -18.78
C PRO A 82 1.78 4.83 -19.17
N SER A 83 2.42 3.72 -19.55
CA SER A 83 1.77 2.44 -19.85
C SER A 83 1.41 1.62 -18.61
N VAL A 84 1.83 2.05 -17.42
CA VAL A 84 1.59 1.35 -16.16
C VAL A 84 0.72 2.19 -15.26
N GLU A 85 -0.33 1.60 -14.71
CA GLU A 85 -1.22 2.28 -13.76
C GLU A 85 -0.47 2.77 -12.52
N ILE A 86 -0.86 3.94 -11.99
CA ILE A 86 -0.19 4.59 -10.86
C ILE A 86 -0.23 3.70 -9.61
N GLU A 87 -1.33 2.99 -9.41
CA GLU A 87 -1.56 2.04 -8.30
C GLU A 87 -0.59 0.86 -8.37
N VAL A 88 -0.36 0.34 -9.58
CA VAL A 88 0.60 -0.74 -9.84
C VAL A 88 2.03 -0.27 -9.55
N ILE A 89 2.39 0.95 -10.01
CA ILE A 89 3.68 1.58 -9.70
C ILE A 89 3.84 1.75 -8.18
N GLY A 90 2.80 2.23 -7.49
CA GLY A 90 2.82 2.45 -6.05
C GLY A 90 3.05 1.17 -5.26
N SER A 91 2.31 0.12 -5.59
CA SER A 91 2.46 -1.21 -4.99
C SER A 91 3.87 -1.78 -5.22
N HIS A 92 4.40 -1.64 -6.44
CA HIS A 92 5.74 -2.12 -6.78
C HIS A 92 6.84 -1.34 -6.06
N LEU A 93 6.74 0.00 -6.05
CA LEU A 93 7.69 0.87 -5.34
C LEU A 93 7.74 0.58 -3.85
N GLN A 94 6.59 0.35 -3.22
CA GLN A 94 6.54 -0.04 -1.81
C GLN A 94 7.31 -1.35 -1.57
N LYS A 95 7.05 -2.39 -2.38
CA LYS A 95 7.74 -3.68 -2.27
C LYS A 95 9.24 -3.54 -2.49
N THR A 96 9.67 -2.80 -3.51
CA THR A 96 11.10 -2.57 -3.79
C THR A 96 11.80 -1.85 -2.63
N ARG A 97 11.18 -0.80 -2.06
CA ARG A 97 11.73 -0.11 -0.89
C ARG A 97 11.90 -1.03 0.32
N ILE A 98 10.90 -1.87 0.59
CA ILE A 98 10.98 -2.86 1.67
C ILE A 98 12.13 -3.84 1.42
N GLY A 99 12.26 -4.33 0.18
CA GLY A 99 13.37 -5.20 -0.21
C GLY A 99 14.74 -4.56 0.04
N ILE A 100 14.92 -3.32 -0.41
CA ILE A 100 16.19 -2.58 -0.22
C ILE A 100 16.51 -2.36 1.26
N VAL A 101 15.52 -2.06 2.10
CA VAL A 101 15.74 -1.86 3.56
C VAL A 101 16.13 -3.16 4.25
N ASN A 102 15.61 -4.30 3.80
CA ASN A 102 15.95 -5.60 4.37
C ASN A 102 17.37 -6.05 4.01
N ASP A 103 17.90 -5.59 2.87
CA ASP A 103 19.26 -5.92 2.39
C ASP A 103 20.37 -5.05 3.03
N GLY A 104 20.01 -4.04 3.84
CA GLY A 104 20.98 -3.21 4.57
C GLY A 104 20.41 -1.88 5.08
N PRO A 105 21.09 -1.21 6.04
CA PRO A 105 20.61 0.03 6.62
C PRO A 105 20.66 1.16 5.59
N VAL A 106 19.46 1.58 5.20
CA VAL A 106 19.14 2.77 4.39
C VAL A 106 19.39 2.57 2.88
N PRO A 107 18.38 2.77 2.01
CA PRO A 107 18.62 2.89 0.58
C PRO A 107 19.57 4.06 0.34
N SER A 108 20.85 3.76 0.10
CA SER A 108 21.79 4.73 -0.41
C SER A 108 21.46 4.94 -1.90
N ILE A 109 22.02 5.99 -2.49
CA ILE A 109 21.94 6.21 -3.94
C ILE A 109 22.41 4.98 -4.73
N GLU A 110 23.24 4.14 -4.11
CA GLU A 110 23.87 2.94 -4.68
C GLU A 110 23.01 1.69 -4.56
N SER A 111 21.81 1.78 -3.98
CA SER A 111 20.88 0.65 -3.87
C SER A 111 20.25 0.30 -5.22
N ILE A 112 21.07 -0.21 -6.12
CA ILE A 112 20.68 -0.73 -7.42
C ILE A 112 20.48 -2.24 -7.27
N PRO A 113 19.36 -2.80 -7.79
CA PRO A 113 19.18 -4.24 -7.80
C PRO A 113 20.39 -4.94 -8.42
N VAL A 114 20.85 -6.02 -7.79
CA VAL A 114 22.11 -6.72 -8.13
C VAL A 114 22.23 -7.03 -9.63
N GLN A 115 21.12 -7.41 -10.25
CA GLN A 115 21.07 -7.73 -11.68
C GLN A 115 21.42 -6.57 -12.62
N TYR A 116 21.36 -5.32 -12.15
CA TYR A 116 21.61 -4.13 -12.95
C TYR A 116 22.89 -3.37 -12.56
N GLN A 117 23.64 -3.86 -11.58
CA GLN A 117 24.82 -3.15 -11.06
C GLN A 117 25.94 -2.99 -12.11
N SER A 118 26.06 -3.92 -13.05
CA SER A 118 27.05 -3.90 -14.13
C SER A 118 26.61 -3.09 -15.35
N GLU A 119 25.36 -2.63 -15.39
CA GLU A 119 24.86 -1.88 -16.54
C GLU A 119 25.42 -0.45 -16.57
N LYS A 120 25.97 -0.06 -17.71
CA LYS A 120 26.55 1.27 -17.95
C LYS A 120 25.60 2.40 -17.55
N VAL A 121 24.31 2.25 -17.85
CA VAL A 121 23.28 3.24 -17.52
C VAL A 121 23.23 3.53 -16.02
N PHE A 122 23.28 2.49 -15.18
CA PHE A 122 23.22 2.67 -13.73
C PHE A 122 24.52 3.26 -13.18
N ILE A 123 25.66 2.89 -13.75
CA ILE A 123 26.97 3.50 -13.44
C ILE A 123 26.95 5.00 -13.77
N ASP A 124 26.43 5.38 -14.93
CA ASP A 124 26.32 6.78 -15.35
C ASP A 124 25.41 7.59 -14.39
N ILE A 125 24.31 6.99 -13.92
CA ILE A 125 23.42 7.60 -12.92
C ILE A 125 24.15 7.77 -11.57
N ILE A 126 24.88 6.76 -11.09
CA ILE A 126 25.67 6.88 -9.86
C ILE A 126 26.72 7.99 -9.99
N ASN A 127 27.43 8.03 -11.11
CA ASN A 127 28.44 9.06 -11.38
C ASN A 127 27.82 10.47 -11.37
N HIS A 128 26.62 10.63 -11.92
CA HIS A 128 25.87 11.88 -11.85
C HIS A 128 25.62 12.28 -10.39
N TRP A 129 25.07 11.38 -9.58
CA TRP A 129 24.82 11.66 -8.16
C TRP A 129 26.10 11.96 -7.38
N THR A 130 27.19 11.24 -7.65
CA THR A 130 28.49 11.48 -7.02
C THR A 130 29.02 12.88 -7.33
N LYS A 131 28.86 13.33 -8.58
CA LYS A 131 29.33 14.64 -9.05
C LYS A 131 28.45 15.82 -8.64
N PHE A 132 27.14 15.70 -8.83
CA PHE A 132 26.20 16.83 -8.70
C PHE A 132 25.44 16.83 -7.37
N LYS A 133 25.38 15.68 -6.66
CA LYS A 133 24.61 15.50 -5.41
C LYS A 133 23.13 15.87 -5.55
N SER A 134 22.60 15.82 -6.78
CA SER A 134 21.22 16.16 -7.12
C SER A 134 20.61 15.13 -8.07
N ARG A 135 19.27 15.12 -8.16
CA ARG A 135 18.56 14.27 -9.12
C ARG A 135 18.86 14.69 -10.55
N MET A 136 18.77 13.73 -11.47
CA MET A 136 18.88 14.01 -12.90
C MET A 136 17.68 14.84 -13.39
N SER A 137 17.91 15.61 -14.45
CA SER A 137 16.84 16.38 -15.09
C SER A 137 15.85 15.44 -15.79
N ASP A 138 14.58 15.85 -15.90
CA ASP A 138 13.56 15.05 -16.59
C ASP A 138 13.95 14.78 -18.06
N ARG A 139 14.73 15.68 -18.69
CA ARG A 139 15.26 15.49 -20.05
C ARG A 139 16.29 14.37 -20.10
N ASP A 140 17.24 14.34 -19.17
CA ASP A 140 18.29 13.33 -19.15
C ASP A 140 17.74 11.94 -18.85
N ILE A 141 16.75 11.86 -17.94
CA ILE A 141 16.06 10.59 -17.64
C ILE A 141 15.36 10.05 -18.91
N LYS A 142 14.67 10.91 -19.68
CA LYS A 142 14.06 10.49 -20.95
C LYS A 142 15.11 10.01 -21.96
N ASN A 143 16.19 10.75 -22.13
CA ASN A 143 17.27 10.37 -23.05
C ASN A 143 17.91 9.03 -22.69
N ILE A 144 17.92 8.63 -21.41
CA ILE A 144 18.41 7.33 -20.96
C ILE A 144 17.40 6.22 -21.26
N LEU A 145 16.10 6.49 -21.09
CA LEU A 145 15.04 5.50 -21.32
C LEU A 145 14.79 5.19 -22.80
N ASP A 146 15.20 6.10 -23.69
CA ASP A 146 15.03 5.97 -25.14
C ASP A 146 16.22 5.27 -25.83
N GLN A 147 17.26 4.88 -25.09
CA GLN A 147 18.40 4.07 -25.56
C GLN A 147 18.09 2.58 -25.52
#